data_AF-A0A3B3IMR0-F1
#
_entry.id   AF-A0A3B3IMR0-F1
#
_cell.length_a   1.000
_cell.length_b   1.000
_cell.length_c   1.000
_cell.angle_alpha   90.00
_cell.angle_beta   90.00
_cell.angle_gamma   90.00
#
_symmetry.space_group_name_H-M   'P 1'
#
loop_
_entity.id
_entity.type
_entity.pdbx_description
1 polymer ?
#
loop_
_entity_poly.entity_id
_entity_poly.type
_entity_poly.pdbx_seq_one_letter_code
_entity_poly.pdbx_strand_id
1 'polypeptide(L)'
;MEEALQDLQNINVQQRNFILDIFSGCIENKKQLDVVVNAFYATNGKLMSRRDRNQFVMICYLTFSLDDLGLQNFSNMIESIGIKNMYTFLNFYFSNLTSSIKHEWSSIIDAAFVEEHWINPLLRWRPEIYNLLSQLAAKTSQDNPKKKVTTKVTVPQEFSFSKPKPRLLSVPELPPEHEKTKPVPSSIHRSPKEMHILKEIKEKKHQKAEELFYEANLKQIRMENPLKSESSEAGSFSVKLNKAAILRREALCDQQLEQELQRQEWLMQGGLEPSAFLQWQREMLTRDQLPMTEKKQLEAQIRDERIALAREQIMDRNQKTAQQTKEEIAQLMQEIAEERIQEEQKKKELVQQVAESHKNTKEAKEKLKKLKQTIVKEVSEESQELLFQAFEEKQAELCKRFEMIHENHAKQSLPRIRLNPFDDTKTAGHGLLEEMPLAELRLRLDLLKMERQEEEQERRMHILQEKQKQEELLQKRLEAIELHSRALAEAAAISRRTEKQARQELLQQLVNKDDSVLALRKELEQTKQARQQLKQAKKSKAKAHSATHMGTPSQTGLKERSWEELEQSLSRFIQNKL
;
A
#
# COMPACT_ATOMS: atom_id res chain seq x y z
N MET A 1 -10.84 27.01 -18.42
CA MET A 1 -10.90 28.47 -18.63
C MET A 1 -12.33 28.89 -18.97
N GLU A 2 -13.01 28.20 -19.89
CA GLU A 2 -14.40 28.54 -20.30
C GLU A 2 -15.45 28.39 -19.19
N GLU A 3 -15.38 27.37 -18.33
CA GLU A 3 -16.31 27.20 -17.21
C GLU A 3 -16.12 28.25 -16.09
N ALA A 4 -14.87 28.65 -15.79
CA ALA A 4 -14.57 29.67 -14.79
C ALA A 4 -14.96 31.10 -15.23
N LEU A 5 -15.16 31.33 -16.53
CA LEU A 5 -15.62 32.61 -17.07
C LEU A 5 -17.12 32.84 -16.82
N GLN A 6 -17.90 31.80 -16.52
CA GLN A 6 -19.32 31.90 -16.15
C GLN A 6 -19.49 32.42 -14.71
N ASP A 7 -18.62 32.00 -13.78
CA ASP A 7 -18.66 32.43 -12.37
C ASP A 7 -18.21 33.89 -12.15
N LEU A 8 -17.47 34.47 -13.10
CA LEU A 8 -16.92 35.84 -13.04
C LEU A 8 -17.80 36.89 -13.74
N GLN A 9 -19.02 36.54 -14.19
CA GLN A 9 -19.91 37.45 -14.93
C GLN A 9 -20.43 38.65 -14.11
N ASN A 10 -20.45 38.53 -12.78
CA ASN A 10 -20.95 39.56 -11.85
C ASN A 10 -19.87 40.53 -11.36
N ILE A 11 -18.63 40.42 -11.84
CA ILE A 11 -17.49 41.22 -11.38
C ILE A 11 -17.14 42.29 -12.42
N ASN A 12 -16.70 43.46 -11.96
CA ASN A 12 -16.29 44.56 -12.83
C ASN A 12 -15.26 44.09 -13.87
N VAL A 13 -15.43 44.49 -15.13
CA VAL A 13 -14.59 44.10 -16.27
C VAL A 13 -13.10 44.32 -15.99
N GLN A 14 -12.73 45.41 -15.31
CA GLN A 14 -11.35 45.70 -14.94
C GLN A 14 -10.79 44.70 -13.92
N GLN A 15 -11.58 44.33 -12.92
CA GLN A 15 -11.19 43.32 -11.91
C GLN A 15 -11.12 41.92 -12.52
N ARG A 16 -12.04 41.61 -13.45
CA ARG A 16 -12.03 40.35 -14.19
C ARG A 16 -10.78 40.21 -15.05
N ASN A 17 -10.39 41.26 -15.78
CA ASN A 17 -9.18 41.24 -16.60
C ASN A 17 -7.93 41.09 -15.71
N PHE A 18 -7.85 41.85 -14.62
CA PHE A 18 -6.76 41.72 -13.65
C PHE A 18 -6.63 40.29 -13.08
N ILE A 19 -7.74 39.67 -12.70
CA ILE A 19 -7.75 38.28 -12.22
C ILE A 19 -7.26 37.32 -13.31
N LEU A 20 -7.75 37.49 -14.54
CA LEU A 20 -7.34 36.65 -15.68
C LEU A 20 -5.85 36.80 -15.99
N ASP A 21 -5.31 38.01 -15.93
CA ASP A 21 -3.90 38.30 -16.17
C ASP A 21 -3.00 37.66 -15.10
N ILE A 22 -3.43 37.67 -13.83
CA ILE A 22 -2.70 36.97 -12.76
C ILE A 22 -2.74 35.45 -12.97
N PHE A 23 -3.90 34.89 -13.32
CA PHE A 23 -4.03 33.45 -13.53
C PHE A 23 -3.27 32.98 -14.78
N SER A 24 -3.30 33.73 -15.88
CA SER A 24 -2.50 33.42 -17.06
C SER A 24 -1.01 33.48 -16.71
N GLY A 25 -0.58 34.51 -15.99
CA GLY A 25 0.79 34.66 -15.52
C GLY A 25 1.27 33.51 -14.61
N CYS A 26 0.39 32.98 -13.75
CA CYS A 26 0.67 31.79 -12.94
C CYS A 26 0.79 30.51 -13.78
N ILE A 27 0.02 30.39 -14.86
CA ILE A 27 0.07 29.24 -15.78
C ILE A 27 1.34 29.29 -16.63
N GLU A 28 1.70 30.47 -17.14
CA GLU A 28 2.91 30.68 -17.94
C GLU A 28 4.17 30.42 -17.13
N ASN A 29 4.24 30.93 -15.89
CA ASN A 29 5.38 30.77 -14.99
C ASN A 29 5.26 29.57 -14.04
N LYS A 30 4.36 28.61 -14.35
CA LYS A 30 4.05 27.51 -13.45
C LYS A 30 5.27 26.69 -13.02
N LYS A 31 6.18 26.40 -13.96
CA LYS A 31 7.36 25.57 -13.69
C LYS A 31 8.28 26.20 -12.63
N GLN A 32 8.37 27.51 -12.63
CA GLN A 32 9.28 28.29 -11.79
C GLN A 32 8.65 28.61 -10.43
N LEU A 33 7.32 28.83 -10.41
CA LEU A 33 6.55 28.92 -9.18
C LEU A 33 6.50 27.58 -8.43
N ASP A 34 6.36 26.45 -9.15
CA ASP A 34 6.35 25.12 -8.54
C ASP A 34 7.67 24.77 -7.85
N VAL A 35 8.82 25.28 -8.31
CA VAL A 35 10.12 25.10 -7.63
C VAL A 35 10.06 25.63 -6.19
N VAL A 36 9.59 26.87 -6.02
CA VAL A 36 9.50 27.52 -4.71
C VAL A 36 8.51 26.79 -3.81
N VAL A 37 7.33 26.48 -4.35
CA VAL A 37 6.25 25.86 -3.58
C VAL A 37 6.63 24.41 -3.20
N ASN A 38 7.23 23.64 -4.10
CA ASN A 38 7.70 22.28 -3.78
C ASN A 38 8.83 22.29 -2.75
N ALA A 39 9.79 23.22 -2.86
CA ALA A 39 10.83 23.40 -1.85
C ALA A 39 10.24 23.73 -0.48
N PHE A 40 9.23 24.62 -0.43
CA PHE A 40 8.51 24.94 0.81
C PHE A 40 7.80 23.72 1.40
N TYR A 41 7.11 22.91 0.60
CA TYR A 41 6.46 21.69 1.09
C TYR A 41 7.45 20.60 1.49
N ALA A 42 8.65 20.54 0.90
CA ALA A 42 9.70 19.63 1.34
C ALA A 42 10.20 19.98 2.75
N THR A 43 10.32 21.27 3.08
CA THR A 43 10.77 21.73 4.40
C THR A 43 9.65 21.79 5.44
N ASN A 44 8.46 22.30 5.08
CA ASN A 44 7.37 22.63 6.00
C ASN A 44 6.08 21.82 5.78
N GLY A 45 6.09 20.81 4.89
CA GLY A 45 4.88 20.11 4.44
C GLY A 45 4.08 19.33 5.49
N LYS A 46 4.63 19.14 6.70
CA LYS A 46 3.88 18.57 7.84
C LYS A 46 2.90 19.56 8.49
N LEU A 47 3.15 20.87 8.33
CA LEU A 47 2.39 21.94 9.00
C LEU A 47 1.30 22.57 8.12
N MET A 48 1.31 22.30 6.80
CA MET A 48 0.51 23.03 5.82
C MET A 48 -0.40 22.10 5.02
N SER A 49 -1.63 22.54 4.76
CA SER A 49 -2.62 21.77 3.98
C SER A 49 -2.26 21.73 2.49
N ARG A 50 -2.60 20.64 1.81
CA ARG A 50 -2.52 20.57 0.33
C ARG A 50 -3.52 21.51 -0.36
N ARG A 51 -4.58 21.92 0.34
CA ARG A 51 -5.61 22.85 -0.19
C ARG A 51 -5.05 24.25 -0.40
N ASP A 52 -4.04 24.64 0.37
CA ASP A 52 -3.46 26.00 0.36
C ASP A 52 -2.38 26.15 -0.73
N ARG A 53 -2.02 25.05 -1.42
CA ARG A 53 -0.97 25.04 -2.44
C ARG A 53 -1.20 26.10 -3.52
N ASN A 54 -2.45 26.22 -3.99
CA ASN A 54 -2.80 27.19 -5.03
C ASN A 54 -2.64 28.63 -4.53
N GLN A 55 -2.92 28.89 -3.25
CA GLN A 55 -2.71 30.21 -2.64
C GLN A 55 -1.22 30.56 -2.60
N PHE A 56 -0.34 29.61 -2.29
CA PHE A 56 1.11 29.84 -2.31
C PHE A 56 1.66 30.09 -3.72
N VAL A 57 1.15 29.38 -4.74
CA VAL A 57 1.51 29.63 -6.14
C VAL A 57 1.10 31.05 -6.54
N MET A 58 -0.12 31.46 -6.22
CA MET A 58 -0.63 32.81 -6.51
C MET A 58 0.18 33.89 -5.80
N ILE A 59 0.47 33.72 -4.50
CA ILE A 59 1.28 34.68 -3.75
C ILE A 59 2.72 34.76 -4.28
N CYS A 60 3.30 33.63 -4.67
CA CYS A 60 4.64 33.60 -5.29
C CYS A 60 4.67 34.30 -6.65
N TYR A 61 3.59 34.25 -7.42
CA TYR A 61 3.50 35.02 -8.66
C TYR A 61 3.29 36.51 -8.37
N LEU A 62 2.43 36.86 -7.42
CA LEU A 62 2.22 38.25 -7.01
C LEU A 62 3.50 38.90 -6.47
N THR A 63 4.45 38.13 -5.93
CA THR A 63 5.77 38.66 -5.58
C THR A 63 6.60 39.10 -6.79
N PHE A 64 6.42 38.49 -7.96
CA PHE A 64 7.07 38.94 -9.20
C PHE A 64 6.44 40.22 -9.75
N SER A 65 5.15 40.44 -9.51
CA SER A 65 4.41 41.63 -9.94
C SER A 65 4.38 42.75 -8.90
N LEU A 66 5.28 42.74 -7.89
CA LEU A 66 5.26 43.74 -6.81
C LEU A 66 5.49 45.17 -7.29
N ASP A 67 6.28 45.33 -8.36
CA ASP A 67 6.54 46.64 -8.96
C ASP A 67 5.26 47.27 -9.53
N ASP A 68 4.38 46.46 -10.14
CA ASP A 68 3.11 46.92 -10.72
C ASP A 68 1.97 46.99 -9.69
N LEU A 69 1.96 46.04 -8.75
CA LEU A 69 0.90 45.89 -7.76
C LEU A 69 1.03 46.87 -6.60
N GLY A 70 2.26 47.13 -6.17
CA GLY A 70 2.60 47.90 -4.98
C GLY A 70 2.42 47.13 -3.66
N LEU A 71 3.26 47.47 -2.68
CA LEU A 71 3.35 46.79 -1.38
C LEU A 71 2.04 46.85 -0.56
N GLN A 72 1.28 47.94 -0.65
CA GLN A 72 0.03 48.10 0.11
C GLN A 72 -1.07 47.15 -0.35
N ASN A 73 -1.25 47.01 -1.67
CA ASN A 73 -2.22 46.08 -2.25
C ASN A 73 -1.81 44.62 -1.96
N PHE A 74 -0.50 44.34 -2.04
CA PHE A 74 0.05 43.05 -1.65
C PHE A 74 -0.20 42.72 -0.17
N SER A 75 -0.01 43.68 0.74
CA SER A 75 -0.29 43.53 2.16
C SER A 75 -1.77 43.21 2.43
N ASN A 76 -2.69 43.95 1.80
CA ASN A 76 -4.13 43.72 1.94
C ASN A 76 -4.53 42.31 1.46
N MET A 77 -3.95 41.85 0.36
CA MET A 77 -4.21 40.50 -0.15
C MET A 77 -3.70 39.41 0.79
N ILE A 78 -2.49 39.56 1.34
CA ILE A 78 -1.95 38.62 2.33
C ILE A 78 -2.83 38.54 3.59
N GLU A 79 -3.29 39.68 4.09
CA GLU A 79 -4.16 39.75 5.27
C GLU A 79 -5.51 39.07 5.02
N SER A 80 -6.06 39.16 3.80
CA SER A 80 -7.34 38.55 3.43
C SER A 80 -7.30 37.02 3.31
N ILE A 81 -6.15 36.44 2.94
CA ILE A 81 -6.03 34.99 2.67
C ILE A 81 -5.72 34.21 3.95
N GLY A 82 -4.79 34.70 4.77
CA GLY A 82 -4.44 34.03 6.03
C GLY A 82 -3.06 34.40 6.56
N ILE A 83 -3.02 35.25 7.59
CA ILE A 83 -1.81 35.88 8.15
C ILE A 83 -0.73 34.85 8.52
N LYS A 84 -1.08 33.80 9.27
CA LYS A 84 -0.11 32.83 9.79
C LYS A 84 0.56 32.00 8.69
N ASN A 85 -0.24 31.53 7.72
CA ASN A 85 0.23 30.67 6.63
C ASN A 85 1.08 31.45 5.61
N MET A 86 0.69 32.71 5.35
CA MET A 86 1.44 33.57 4.46
C MET A 86 2.72 34.08 5.10
N TYR A 87 2.72 34.38 6.40
CA TYR A 87 3.93 34.71 7.15
C TYR A 87 4.97 33.58 7.06
N THR A 88 4.58 32.33 7.33
CA THR A 88 5.51 31.19 7.28
C THR A 88 6.03 30.93 5.86
N PHE A 89 5.18 31.08 4.84
CA PHE A 89 5.58 30.92 3.44
C PHE A 89 6.54 32.03 2.97
N LEU A 90 6.18 33.30 3.18
CA LEU A 90 7.00 34.44 2.74
C LEU A 90 8.33 34.51 3.49
N ASN A 91 8.35 34.19 4.79
CA ASN A 91 9.60 34.11 5.54
C ASN A 91 10.52 33.01 4.97
N PHE A 92 9.99 31.82 4.65
CA PHE A 92 10.76 30.78 3.97
C PHE A 92 11.26 31.23 2.60
N TYR A 93 10.38 31.85 1.80
CA TYR A 93 10.68 32.24 0.43
C TYR A 93 11.83 33.24 0.37
N PHE A 94 11.74 34.34 1.14
CA PHE A 94 12.76 35.38 1.12
C PHE A 94 14.06 34.97 1.84
N SER A 95 14.01 34.07 2.82
CA SER A 95 15.22 33.52 3.46
C SER A 95 15.99 32.56 2.54
N ASN A 96 15.31 31.80 1.68
CA ASN A 96 15.93 30.83 0.77
C ASN A 96 16.11 31.33 -0.67
N LEU A 97 15.74 32.59 -0.93
CA LEU A 97 15.78 33.20 -2.26
C LEU A 97 17.17 33.13 -2.91
N THR A 98 18.22 33.49 -2.15
CA THR A 98 19.60 33.57 -2.65
C THR A 98 20.37 32.26 -2.57
N SER A 99 19.82 31.23 -1.92
CA SER A 99 20.46 29.93 -1.74
C SER A 99 19.83 28.89 -2.67
N SER A 100 18.89 28.10 -2.15
CA SER A 100 18.29 26.97 -2.85
C SER A 100 17.44 27.41 -4.04
N ILE A 101 16.71 28.53 -3.92
CA ILE A 101 15.76 28.95 -4.96
C ILE A 101 16.49 29.51 -6.19
N LYS A 102 17.50 30.37 -5.99
CA LYS A 102 18.35 30.88 -7.09
C LYS A 102 18.96 29.73 -7.89
N HIS A 103 19.56 28.74 -7.21
CA HIS A 103 20.20 27.60 -7.88
C HIS A 103 19.21 26.77 -8.71
N GLU A 104 18.03 26.48 -8.16
CA GLU A 104 17.00 25.71 -8.86
C GLU A 104 16.40 26.46 -10.06
N TRP A 105 16.21 27.79 -9.94
CA TRP A 105 15.76 28.60 -11.08
C TRP A 105 16.83 28.72 -12.17
N SER A 106 18.09 28.91 -11.80
CA SER A 106 19.23 28.93 -12.73
C SER A 106 19.49 27.57 -13.41
N SER A 107 18.91 26.48 -12.91
CA SER A 107 18.91 25.19 -13.59
C SER A 107 17.85 25.07 -14.69
N ILE A 108 16.80 25.90 -14.66
CA ILE A 108 15.66 25.84 -15.59
C ILE A 108 15.76 26.95 -16.64
N ILE A 109 16.28 28.12 -16.25
CA ILE A 109 16.44 29.31 -17.09
C ILE A 109 17.86 29.82 -16.97
N ASP A 110 18.33 30.55 -17.99
CA ASP A 110 19.62 31.22 -18.00
C ASP A 110 19.86 32.02 -16.70
N ALA A 111 21.04 31.83 -16.12
CA ALA A 111 21.40 32.37 -14.82
C ALA A 111 21.43 33.90 -14.83
N ALA A 112 21.87 34.51 -15.93
CA ALA A 112 21.87 35.97 -16.10
C ALA A 112 20.45 36.54 -16.07
N PHE A 113 19.52 35.89 -16.78
CA PHE A 113 18.11 36.31 -16.81
C PHE A 113 17.44 36.21 -15.43
N VAL A 114 17.64 35.08 -14.73
CA VAL A 114 17.07 34.85 -13.37
C VAL A 114 17.61 35.88 -12.38
N GLU A 115 18.90 36.20 -12.46
CA GLU A 115 19.54 37.17 -11.58
C GLU A 115 18.99 38.58 -11.80
N GLU A 116 18.90 39.01 -13.06
CA GLU A 116 18.45 40.36 -13.43
C GLU A 116 16.94 40.57 -13.21
N HIS A 117 16.10 39.63 -13.62
CA HIS A 117 14.66 39.84 -13.69
C HIS A 117 13.90 39.35 -12.46
N TRP A 118 14.44 38.38 -11.71
CA TRP A 118 13.73 37.78 -10.58
C TRP A 118 14.43 38.01 -9.24
N ILE A 119 15.73 37.70 -9.15
CA ILE A 119 16.45 37.83 -7.88
C ILE A 119 16.64 39.30 -7.51
N ASN A 120 17.14 40.14 -8.42
CA ASN A 120 17.41 41.55 -8.11
C ASN A 120 16.15 42.35 -7.72
N PRO A 121 15.01 42.24 -8.42
CA PRO A 121 13.78 42.92 -8.01
C PRO A 121 13.25 42.42 -6.66
N LEU A 122 13.30 41.11 -6.40
CA LEU A 122 12.86 40.56 -5.11
C LEU A 122 13.80 40.95 -3.96
N LEU A 123 15.11 41.04 -4.22
CA LEU A 123 16.08 41.53 -3.24
C LEU A 123 15.87 43.01 -2.94
N ARG A 124 15.46 43.80 -3.93
CA ARG A 124 15.11 45.21 -3.75
C ARG A 124 13.94 45.38 -2.78
N TRP A 125 12.90 44.55 -2.88
CA TRP A 125 11.71 44.58 -2.01
C TRP A 125 11.87 43.85 -0.67
N ARG A 126 13.01 43.17 -0.47
CA ARG A 126 13.28 42.40 0.74
C ARG A 126 13.12 43.21 2.04
N PRO A 127 13.66 44.43 2.21
CA PRO A 127 13.52 45.17 3.47
C PRO A 127 12.06 45.56 3.77
N GLU A 128 11.30 45.96 2.75
CA GLU A 128 9.88 46.29 2.88
C GLU A 128 9.04 45.07 3.25
N ILE A 129 9.35 43.91 2.66
CA ILE A 129 8.67 42.64 2.95
C ILE A 129 9.02 42.15 4.36
N TYR A 130 10.26 42.32 4.83
CA TYR A 130 10.59 41.98 6.22
C TYR A 130 9.91 42.91 7.24
N ASN A 131 9.70 44.17 6.91
CA ASN A 131 8.88 45.08 7.72
C ASN A 131 7.43 44.58 7.78
N LEU A 132 6.85 44.21 6.63
CA LEU A 132 5.52 43.60 6.56
C LEU A 132 5.44 42.29 7.36
N LEU A 133 6.43 41.40 7.24
CA LEU A 133 6.51 40.16 8.02
C LEU A 133 6.56 40.43 9.53
N SER A 134 7.27 41.48 9.95
CA SER A 134 7.32 41.90 11.36
C SER A 134 5.96 42.37 11.86
N GLN A 135 5.20 43.10 11.02
CA GLN A 135 3.82 43.51 11.31
C GLN A 135 2.86 42.31 11.37
N LEU A 136 2.99 41.35 10.44
CA LEU A 136 2.19 40.13 10.45
C LEU A 136 2.50 39.23 11.66
N ALA A 137 3.76 39.16 12.10
CA ALA A 137 4.16 38.44 13.31
C ALA A 137 3.55 39.06 14.58
N ALA A 138 3.51 40.40 14.65
CA ALA A 138 2.83 41.13 15.72
C ALA A 138 1.32 40.87 15.73
N LYS A 139 0.67 40.89 14.56
CA LYS A 139 -0.77 40.59 14.40
C LYS A 139 -1.10 39.12 14.78
N THR A 140 -0.23 38.17 14.40
CA THR A 140 -0.39 36.74 14.76
C THR A 140 -0.28 36.50 16.28
N SER A 141 0.48 37.34 16.99
CA SER A 141 0.63 37.27 18.45
C SER A 141 -0.51 37.96 19.20
N GLN A 142 -1.18 38.93 18.56
CA GLN A 142 -2.33 39.64 19.13
C GLN A 142 -3.66 38.91 18.96
N ASP A 143 -3.77 37.92 18.06
CA ASP A 143 -5.03 37.18 17.80
C ASP A 143 -5.39 36.14 18.87
N ASN A 144 -4.86 36.33 20.09
CA ASN A 144 -5.25 35.60 21.29
C ASN A 144 -4.97 36.43 22.57
N PRO A 145 -5.79 37.43 22.93
CA PRO A 145 -6.24 37.51 24.28
C PRO A 145 -7.47 36.59 24.34
N LYS A 146 -7.25 35.28 24.51
CA LYS A 146 -8.22 34.56 25.34
C LYS A 146 -8.30 35.41 26.60
N LYS A 147 -9.43 36.10 26.78
CA LYS A 147 -9.81 36.62 28.09
C LYS A 147 -9.65 35.43 29.03
N LYS A 148 -8.51 35.37 29.72
CA LYS A 148 -8.41 34.62 30.95
C LYS A 148 -9.46 35.29 31.81
N VAL A 149 -10.59 34.62 31.96
CA VAL A 149 -11.36 34.73 33.19
C VAL A 149 -10.31 34.59 34.27
N THR A 150 -10.08 35.67 35.01
CA THR A 150 -9.26 35.68 36.20
C THR A 150 -9.97 34.80 37.23
N THR A 151 -9.87 33.48 37.08
CA THR A 151 -9.98 32.58 38.20
C THR A 151 -8.94 33.04 39.20
N LYS A 152 -9.41 33.47 40.37
CA LYS A 152 -8.59 33.87 41.51
C LYS A 152 -7.46 32.86 41.67
N VAL A 153 -6.23 33.33 41.60
CA VAL A 153 -5.05 32.55 41.97
C VAL A 153 -5.21 32.22 43.45
N THR A 154 -5.42 30.95 43.77
CA THR A 154 -5.26 30.45 45.14
C THR A 154 -3.78 30.56 45.46
N VAL A 155 -3.42 31.58 46.24
CA VAL A 155 -2.12 31.70 46.89
C VAL A 155 -2.02 30.55 47.90
N PRO A 156 -0.97 29.72 47.88
CA PRO A 156 -0.70 28.79 48.97
C PRO A 156 -0.47 29.62 50.25
N GLN A 157 -1.40 29.52 51.19
CA GLN A 157 -1.23 30.10 52.52
C GLN A 157 -0.28 29.20 53.30
N GLU A 158 0.89 29.73 53.65
CA GLU A 158 1.88 29.04 54.48
C GLU A 158 1.22 28.58 55.79
N PHE A 159 1.29 27.28 56.05
CA PHE A 159 0.86 26.71 57.32
C PHE A 159 1.78 27.22 58.42
N SER A 160 1.19 27.75 59.49
CA SER A 160 1.96 28.19 60.65
C SER A 160 2.60 26.98 61.33
N PHE A 161 3.92 27.01 61.50
CA PHE A 161 4.67 26.06 62.31
C PHE A 161 4.13 26.07 63.75
N SER A 162 3.28 25.09 64.07
CA SER A 162 2.99 24.69 65.44
C SER A 162 4.23 23.97 65.98
N LYS A 163 4.95 24.60 66.93
CA LYS A 163 6.09 24.00 67.62
C LYS A 163 5.60 22.76 68.39
N PRO A 164 6.08 21.55 68.08
CA PRO A 164 5.76 20.39 68.90
C PRO A 164 6.52 20.45 70.23
N LYS A 165 5.80 20.09 71.31
CA LYS A 165 6.26 20.02 72.71
C LYS A 165 7.65 19.36 72.85
N PRO A 166 8.53 19.86 73.74
CA PRO A 166 9.84 19.23 73.99
C PRO A 166 9.65 17.83 74.57
N ARG A 167 10.21 16.82 73.87
CA ARG A 167 10.43 15.48 74.40
C ARG A 167 11.82 15.42 75.01
N LEU A 168 11.89 14.84 76.20
CA LEU A 168 13.07 14.69 77.04
C LEU A 168 14.18 13.93 76.31
N LEU A 169 15.42 14.38 76.50
CA LEU A 169 16.64 13.73 76.05
C LEU A 169 16.70 12.30 76.62
N SER A 170 16.88 11.32 75.74
CA SER A 170 17.34 9.97 76.07
C SER A 170 18.70 9.74 75.42
N VAL A 171 19.56 9.08 76.19
CA VAL A 171 21.03 8.91 76.10
C VAL A 171 21.56 8.51 74.71
N PRO A 172 22.81 8.90 74.34
CA PRO A 172 23.42 8.49 73.06
C PRO A 172 23.59 6.97 72.97
N GLU A 173 22.96 6.35 71.99
CA GLU A 173 23.20 4.97 71.61
C GLU A 173 24.29 4.92 70.53
N LEU A 174 25.28 4.05 70.74
CA LEU A 174 26.49 3.90 69.92
C LEU A 174 26.15 3.55 68.46
N PRO A 175 26.94 4.01 67.47
CA PRO A 175 26.66 3.77 66.06
C PRO A 175 26.73 2.27 65.73
N PRO A 176 25.73 1.72 64.99
CA PRO A 176 25.81 0.36 64.47
C PRO A 176 26.78 0.27 63.28
N GLU A 177 27.54 -0.83 63.25
CA GLU A 177 28.46 -1.18 62.16
C GLU A 177 27.75 -1.22 60.80
N HIS A 178 28.43 -0.71 59.77
CA HIS A 178 27.94 -0.72 58.39
C HIS A 178 27.71 -2.16 57.88
N GLU A 179 26.46 -2.52 57.58
CA GLU A 179 26.17 -3.67 56.74
C GLU A 179 26.68 -3.41 55.31
N LYS A 180 27.49 -4.35 54.80
CA LYS A 180 28.03 -4.31 53.45
C LYS A 180 26.91 -4.28 52.42
N THR A 181 27.09 -3.46 51.37
CA THR A 181 26.18 -3.29 50.24
C THR A 181 25.78 -4.64 49.62
N LYS A 182 24.47 -4.85 49.47
CA LYS A 182 23.93 -6.00 48.72
C LYS A 182 24.46 -5.96 47.27
N PRO A 183 24.88 -7.09 46.68
CA PRO A 183 25.31 -7.11 45.30
C PRO A 183 24.16 -6.67 44.39
N VAL A 184 24.52 -5.90 43.37
CA VAL A 184 23.59 -5.40 42.36
C VAL A 184 22.85 -6.59 41.72
N PRO A 185 21.51 -6.54 41.57
CA PRO A 185 20.75 -7.62 40.95
C PRO A 185 21.30 -7.96 39.55
N SER A 186 21.46 -9.25 39.25
CA SER A 186 21.94 -9.73 37.93
C SER A 186 21.07 -9.27 36.75
N SER A 187 19.89 -8.73 37.03
CA SER A 187 18.99 -8.06 36.07
C SER A 187 19.61 -6.83 35.40
N ILE A 188 20.61 -6.17 35.98
CA ILE A 188 21.28 -4.99 35.39
C ILE A 188 22.27 -5.39 34.27
N HIS A 189 22.71 -6.65 34.23
CA HIS A 189 23.56 -7.18 33.15
C HIS A 189 22.77 -7.96 32.08
N ARG A 190 21.44 -8.02 32.21
CA ARG A 190 20.58 -8.64 31.21
C ARG A 190 20.33 -7.64 30.08
N SER A 191 20.64 -8.02 28.85
CA SER A 191 20.37 -7.18 27.69
C SER A 191 18.87 -6.85 27.61
N PRO A 192 18.52 -5.56 27.36
CA PRO A 192 17.13 -5.14 27.32
C PRO A 192 16.36 -5.93 26.25
N LYS A 193 15.11 -6.31 26.56
CA LYS A 193 14.25 -7.08 25.63
C LYS A 193 14.04 -6.32 24.32
N GLU A 194 14.11 -4.98 24.35
CA GLU A 194 14.03 -4.12 23.17
C GLU A 194 15.14 -4.43 22.15
N MET A 195 16.34 -4.85 22.57
CA MET A 195 17.42 -5.20 21.65
C MET A 195 17.10 -6.47 20.84
N HIS A 196 16.41 -7.43 21.45
CA HIS A 196 15.95 -8.62 20.75
C HIS A 196 14.83 -8.27 19.75
N ILE A 197 13.89 -7.44 20.18
CA ILE A 197 12.78 -6.96 19.33
C ILE A 197 13.32 -6.17 18.13
N LEU A 198 14.32 -5.31 18.32
CA LEU A 198 14.96 -4.54 17.25
C LEU A 198 15.68 -5.42 16.23
N LYS A 199 16.33 -6.51 16.67
CA LYS A 199 16.95 -7.49 15.77
C LYS A 199 15.89 -8.22 14.95
N GLU A 200 14.82 -8.66 15.59
CA GLU A 200 13.70 -9.34 14.92
C GLU A 200 12.99 -8.44 13.89
N ILE A 201 12.84 -7.14 14.19
CA ILE A 201 12.28 -6.15 13.26
C ILE A 201 13.23 -5.93 12.07
N LYS A 202 14.55 -5.85 12.29
CA LYS A 202 15.53 -5.70 11.21
C LYS A 202 15.53 -6.93 10.29
N GLU A 203 15.44 -8.12 10.87
CA GLU A 203 15.43 -9.39 10.13
C GLU A 203 14.15 -9.55 9.30
N LYS A 204 12.97 -9.19 9.87
CA LYS A 204 11.71 -9.13 9.12
C LYS A 204 11.73 -8.09 7.99
N LYS A 205 12.35 -6.93 8.21
CA LYS A 205 12.52 -5.92 7.15
C LYS A 205 13.48 -6.40 6.05
N HIS A 206 14.52 -7.13 6.42
CA HIS A 206 15.47 -7.71 5.47
C HIS A 206 14.80 -8.78 4.61
N GLN A 207 14.08 -9.73 5.22
CA GLN A 207 13.30 -10.75 4.50
C GLN A 207 12.28 -10.12 3.56
N LYS A 208 11.55 -9.11 4.00
CA LYS A 208 10.57 -8.41 3.16
C LYS A 208 11.22 -7.66 1.99
N ALA A 209 12.42 -7.11 2.17
CA ALA A 209 13.17 -6.47 1.10
C ALA A 209 13.68 -7.51 0.08
N GLU A 210 14.12 -8.68 0.54
CA GLU A 210 14.51 -9.79 -0.32
C GLU A 210 13.32 -10.36 -1.11
N GLU A 211 12.15 -10.51 -0.48
CA GLU A 211 10.90 -10.91 -1.15
C GLU A 211 10.50 -9.90 -2.23
N LEU A 212 10.51 -8.60 -1.92
CA LEU A 212 10.20 -7.55 -2.90
C LEU A 212 11.22 -7.51 -4.04
N PHE A 213 12.51 -7.76 -3.76
CA PHE A 213 13.54 -7.86 -4.76
C PHE A 213 13.31 -9.09 -5.67
N TYR A 214 12.95 -10.24 -5.08
CA TYR A 214 12.61 -11.44 -5.83
C TYR A 214 11.35 -11.25 -6.68
N GLU A 215 10.33 -10.57 -6.15
CA GLU A 215 9.10 -10.25 -6.85
C GLU A 215 9.34 -9.27 -8.01
N ALA A 216 10.20 -8.27 -7.81
CA ALA A 216 10.62 -7.34 -8.86
C ALA A 216 11.41 -8.06 -9.96
N ASN A 217 12.34 -8.95 -9.60
CA ASN A 217 13.05 -9.80 -10.56
C ASN A 217 12.11 -10.73 -11.33
N LEU A 218 11.12 -11.34 -10.65
CA LEU A 218 10.11 -12.17 -11.30
C LEU A 218 9.24 -11.35 -12.26
N LYS A 219 8.86 -10.12 -11.90
CA LYS A 219 8.11 -9.20 -12.77
C LYS A 219 8.95 -8.76 -13.97
N GLN A 220 10.25 -8.53 -13.78
CA GLN A 220 11.18 -8.19 -14.85
C GLN A 220 11.38 -9.37 -15.83
N ILE A 221 11.54 -10.60 -15.31
CA ILE A 221 11.61 -11.83 -16.12
C ILE A 221 10.28 -12.10 -16.84
N ARG A 222 9.14 -11.81 -16.21
CA ARG A 222 7.80 -11.97 -16.82
C ARG A 222 7.54 -10.92 -17.91
N MET A 223 8.20 -9.77 -17.86
CA MET A 223 8.20 -8.76 -18.93
C MET A 223 9.20 -9.09 -20.06
N GLU A 224 10.27 -9.86 -19.78
CA GLU A 224 11.26 -10.30 -20.77
C GLU A 224 10.89 -11.61 -21.50
N ASN A 225 9.95 -12.41 -20.97
CA ASN A 225 9.40 -13.61 -21.63
C ASN A 225 7.95 -13.39 -22.09
N PRO A 226 7.70 -13.01 -23.37
CA PRO A 226 6.39 -13.16 -23.95
C PRO A 226 6.17 -14.65 -24.23
N LEU A 227 5.69 -15.38 -23.22
CA LEU A 227 5.04 -16.67 -23.47
C LEU A 227 3.79 -16.37 -24.30
N LYS A 228 3.95 -16.63 -25.60
CA LYS A 228 2.95 -16.74 -26.66
C LYS A 228 1.54 -16.97 -26.10
N SER A 229 0.77 -15.90 -26.01
CA SER A 229 -0.67 -15.96 -26.19
C SER A 229 -0.94 -15.49 -27.61
N GLU A 230 -1.32 -16.44 -28.45
CA GLU A 230 -1.96 -16.16 -29.73
C GLU A 230 -3.30 -15.46 -29.41
N SER A 231 -3.67 -14.44 -30.19
CA SER A 231 -4.82 -13.52 -30.02
C SER A 231 -4.60 -12.25 -29.17
N SER A 232 -3.56 -11.52 -29.47
CA SER A 232 -3.72 -10.05 -29.53
C SER A 232 -2.96 -9.56 -30.73
N GLU A 233 -3.71 -9.20 -31.77
CA GLU A 233 -3.23 -8.32 -32.81
C GLU A 233 -2.55 -7.14 -32.11
N ALA A 234 -1.23 -7.10 -32.24
CA ALA A 234 -0.46 -5.92 -31.91
C ALA A 234 -0.91 -4.83 -32.87
N GLY A 235 -2.02 -4.17 -32.51
CA GLY A 235 -2.39 -2.88 -33.06
C GLY A 235 -1.21 -1.98 -32.78
N SER A 236 -0.39 -1.75 -33.81
CA SER A 236 0.59 -0.70 -33.83
C SER A 236 -0.18 0.61 -33.60
N PHE A 237 -0.31 1.03 -32.35
CA PHE A 237 -0.66 2.40 -32.05
C PHE A 237 0.54 3.22 -32.50
N SER A 238 0.55 3.57 -33.78
CA SER A 238 1.50 4.48 -34.37
C SER A 238 1.30 5.80 -33.64
N VAL A 239 2.14 6.06 -32.64
CA VAL A 239 2.15 7.35 -31.95
C VAL A 239 2.39 8.38 -33.04
N LYS A 240 1.37 9.20 -33.35
CA LYS A 240 1.47 10.25 -34.36
C LYS A 240 2.59 11.19 -33.92
N LEU A 241 3.70 11.18 -34.66
CA LEU A 241 4.84 12.02 -34.36
C LEU A 241 4.55 13.45 -34.81
N ASN A 242 4.79 14.42 -33.94
CA ASN A 242 4.73 15.84 -34.30
C ASN A 242 5.77 16.14 -35.39
N LYS A 243 5.48 17.09 -36.30
CA LYS A 243 6.40 17.52 -37.37
C LYS A 243 7.84 17.71 -36.86
N ALA A 244 8.03 18.46 -35.78
CA ALA A 244 9.35 18.69 -35.19
C ALA A 244 10.04 17.39 -34.69
N ALA A 245 9.29 16.40 -34.20
CA ALA A 245 9.85 15.13 -33.78
C ALA A 245 10.30 14.27 -34.97
N ILE A 246 9.58 14.32 -36.09
CA ILE A 246 9.98 13.68 -37.35
C ILE A 246 11.31 14.26 -37.82
N LEU A 247 11.41 15.58 -37.89
CA LEU A 247 12.62 16.28 -38.34
C LEU A 247 13.84 16.01 -37.43
N ARG A 248 13.64 15.95 -36.11
CA ARG A 248 14.73 15.61 -35.18
C ARG A 248 15.20 14.17 -35.36
N ARG A 249 14.29 13.24 -35.63
CA ARG A 249 14.64 11.84 -35.90
C ARG A 249 15.36 11.70 -37.24
N GLU A 250 14.88 12.41 -38.27
CA GLU A 250 15.53 12.50 -39.58
C GLU A 250 16.99 12.96 -39.42
N ALA A 251 17.21 14.11 -38.76
CA ALA A 251 18.55 14.64 -38.54
C ALA A 251 19.48 13.70 -37.76
N LEU A 252 18.94 12.94 -36.80
CA LEU A 252 19.73 11.92 -36.08
C LEU A 252 20.09 10.74 -36.98
N CYS A 253 19.17 10.29 -37.83
CA CYS A 253 19.45 9.25 -38.82
C CYS A 253 20.49 9.73 -39.84
N ASP A 254 20.37 10.96 -40.33
CA ASP A 254 21.33 11.56 -41.26
C ASP A 254 22.72 11.65 -40.61
N GLN A 255 22.80 12.11 -39.35
CA GLN A 255 24.06 12.15 -38.61
C GLN A 255 24.68 10.76 -38.41
N GLN A 256 23.86 9.74 -38.14
CA GLN A 256 24.34 8.36 -38.02
C GLN A 256 24.85 7.82 -39.37
N LEU A 257 24.15 8.11 -40.46
CA LEU A 257 24.57 7.75 -41.81
C LEU A 257 25.88 8.45 -42.20
N GLU A 258 26.01 9.73 -41.91
CA GLU A 258 27.26 10.49 -42.14
C GLU A 258 28.42 9.91 -41.35
N GLN A 259 28.21 9.53 -40.07
CA GLN A 259 29.25 8.90 -39.26
C GLN A 259 29.67 7.53 -39.83
N GLU A 260 28.72 6.71 -40.28
CA GLU A 260 29.04 5.43 -40.93
C GLU A 260 29.72 5.63 -42.29
N LEU A 261 29.34 6.64 -43.06
CA LEU A 261 30.02 7.02 -44.30
C LEU A 261 31.46 7.47 -44.03
N GLN A 262 31.67 8.38 -43.08
CA GLN A 262 33.01 8.83 -42.68
C GLN A 262 33.86 7.66 -42.18
N ARG A 263 33.26 6.73 -41.41
CA ARG A 263 33.95 5.51 -40.99
C ARG A 263 34.35 4.66 -42.18
N GLN A 264 33.47 4.45 -43.15
CA GLN A 264 33.78 3.70 -44.37
C GLN A 264 34.88 4.37 -45.19
N GLU A 265 34.82 5.70 -45.37
CA GLU A 265 35.85 6.47 -46.06
C GLU A 265 37.21 6.36 -45.36
N TRP A 266 37.23 6.43 -44.03
CA TRP A 266 38.44 6.26 -43.24
C TRP A 266 39.05 4.86 -43.40
N LEU A 267 38.22 3.82 -43.42
CA LEU A 267 38.66 2.45 -43.69
C LEU A 267 39.21 2.32 -45.12
N MET A 268 38.56 2.95 -46.11
CA MET A 268 39.04 2.96 -47.50
C MET A 268 40.39 3.66 -47.66
N GLN A 269 40.69 4.65 -46.80
CA GLN A 269 41.99 5.33 -46.74
C GLN A 269 43.09 4.49 -46.04
N GLY A 270 42.77 3.27 -45.59
CA GLY A 270 43.71 2.36 -44.92
C GLY A 270 43.68 2.44 -43.39
N GLY A 271 42.65 3.06 -42.80
CA GLY A 271 42.41 3.03 -41.36
C GLY A 271 42.14 1.61 -40.84
N LEU A 272 42.60 1.32 -39.62
CA LEU A 272 42.40 0.03 -38.95
C LEU A 272 41.29 0.11 -37.90
N GLU A 273 40.21 -0.66 -38.07
CA GLU A 273 39.11 -0.65 -37.11
C GLU A 273 39.48 -1.34 -35.77
N PRO A 274 39.39 -0.66 -34.61
CA PRO A 274 39.63 -1.29 -33.30
C PRO A 274 38.59 -2.36 -32.91
N SER A 275 37.49 -2.49 -33.66
CA SER A 275 36.40 -3.41 -33.36
C SER A 275 36.85 -4.87 -33.30
N ALA A 276 37.76 -5.30 -34.18
CA ALA A 276 38.31 -6.66 -34.13
C ALA A 276 39.07 -6.93 -32.82
N PHE A 277 39.85 -5.96 -32.34
CA PHE A 277 40.55 -6.04 -31.06
C PHE A 277 39.57 -6.04 -29.87
N LEU A 278 38.55 -5.18 -29.90
CA LEU A 278 37.53 -5.13 -28.85
C LEU A 278 36.66 -6.39 -28.82
N GLN A 279 36.32 -6.95 -29.98
CA GLN A 279 35.65 -8.23 -30.11
C GLN A 279 36.51 -9.35 -29.53
N TRP A 280 37.80 -9.42 -29.89
CA TRP A 280 38.75 -10.37 -29.32
C TRP A 280 38.87 -10.23 -27.79
N GLN A 281 38.97 -9.01 -27.27
CA GLN A 281 39.05 -8.77 -25.83
C GLN A 281 37.79 -9.26 -25.11
N ARG A 282 36.60 -8.99 -25.68
CA ARG A 282 35.33 -9.49 -25.16
C ARG A 282 35.27 -11.02 -25.22
N GLU A 283 35.71 -11.61 -26.32
CA GLU A 283 35.75 -13.07 -26.47
C GLU A 283 36.66 -13.72 -25.44
N MET A 284 37.86 -13.20 -25.21
CA MET A 284 38.79 -13.72 -24.18
C MET A 284 38.18 -13.60 -22.78
N LEU A 285 37.61 -12.43 -22.44
CA LEU A 285 36.90 -12.25 -21.16
C LEU A 285 35.75 -13.24 -21.00
N THR A 286 34.98 -13.49 -22.06
CA THR A 286 33.91 -14.50 -22.00
C THR A 286 34.46 -15.91 -21.85
N ARG A 287 35.54 -16.27 -22.55
CA ARG A 287 36.17 -17.60 -22.42
C ARG A 287 36.61 -17.89 -21.00
N ASP A 288 37.15 -16.90 -20.30
CA ASP A 288 37.61 -17.06 -18.91
C ASP A 288 36.44 -17.10 -17.91
N GLN A 289 35.39 -16.30 -18.14
CA GLN A 289 34.26 -16.20 -17.22
C GLN A 289 33.24 -17.33 -17.34
N LEU A 290 32.99 -17.82 -18.55
CA LEU A 290 31.97 -18.83 -18.83
C LEU A 290 32.10 -20.12 -17.99
N PRO A 291 33.26 -20.79 -17.90
CA PRO A 291 33.39 -21.98 -17.06
C PRO A 291 33.19 -21.66 -15.58
N MET A 292 33.62 -20.48 -15.11
CA MET A 292 33.40 -20.06 -13.72
C MET A 292 31.93 -19.82 -13.41
N THR A 293 31.17 -19.27 -14.35
CA THR A 293 29.72 -19.10 -14.20
C THR A 293 28.98 -20.43 -14.18
N GLU A 294 29.38 -21.38 -15.04
CA GLU A 294 28.77 -22.70 -15.07
C GLU A 294 29.07 -23.54 -13.82
N LYS A 295 30.31 -23.49 -13.31
CA LYS A 295 30.67 -24.12 -12.03
C LYS A 295 29.78 -23.60 -10.90
N LYS A 296 29.60 -22.28 -10.81
CA LYS A 296 28.71 -21.65 -9.81
C LYS A 296 27.27 -22.12 -9.96
N GLN A 297 26.76 -22.24 -11.19
CA GLN A 297 25.41 -22.75 -11.44
C GLN A 297 25.25 -24.21 -11.00
N LEU A 298 26.22 -25.07 -11.34
CA LEU A 298 26.19 -26.48 -10.93
C LEU A 298 26.33 -26.65 -9.42
N GLU A 299 27.23 -25.91 -8.78
CA GLU A 299 27.35 -25.90 -7.32
C GLU A 299 26.06 -25.47 -6.63
N ALA A 300 25.38 -24.45 -7.16
CA ALA A 300 24.08 -24.02 -6.63
C ALA A 300 23.04 -25.15 -6.74
N GLN A 301 22.95 -25.80 -7.90
CA GLN A 301 22.04 -26.93 -8.10
C GLN A 301 22.37 -28.12 -7.17
N ILE A 302 23.66 -28.42 -6.96
CA ILE A 302 24.11 -29.46 -6.01
C ILE A 302 23.71 -29.08 -4.58
N ARG A 303 23.89 -27.82 -4.17
CA ARG A 303 23.48 -27.34 -2.84
C ARG A 303 21.98 -27.50 -2.65
N ASP A 304 21.17 -27.11 -3.62
CA ASP A 304 19.72 -27.22 -3.55
C ASP A 304 19.25 -28.68 -3.45
N GLU A 305 19.85 -29.59 -4.24
CA GLU A 305 19.54 -31.02 -4.16
C GLU A 305 20.00 -31.64 -2.83
N ARG A 306 21.17 -31.24 -2.31
CA ARG A 306 21.66 -31.66 -0.98
C ARG A 306 20.72 -31.17 0.12
N ILE A 307 20.25 -29.93 0.07
CA ILE A 307 19.26 -29.39 1.03
C ILE A 307 17.97 -30.20 0.95
N ALA A 308 17.48 -30.50 -0.26
CA ALA A 308 16.26 -31.28 -0.43
C ALA A 308 16.40 -32.71 0.11
N LEU A 309 17.54 -33.37 -0.15
CA LEU A 309 17.85 -34.69 0.39
C LEU A 309 17.94 -34.66 1.93
N ALA A 310 18.60 -33.66 2.51
CA ALA A 310 18.69 -33.49 3.97
C ALA A 310 17.31 -33.28 4.62
N ARG A 311 16.44 -32.47 4.00
CA ARG A 311 15.04 -32.28 4.44
C ARG A 311 14.29 -33.62 4.46
N GLU A 312 14.45 -34.44 3.43
CA GLU A 312 13.80 -35.76 3.39
C GLU A 312 14.31 -36.71 4.48
N GLN A 313 15.61 -36.68 4.78
CA GLN A 313 16.20 -37.45 5.88
C GLN A 313 15.72 -36.96 7.27
N ILE A 314 15.60 -35.65 7.47
CA ILE A 314 15.06 -35.08 8.72
C ILE A 314 13.61 -35.50 8.90
N MET A 315 12.79 -35.43 7.85
CA MET A 315 11.41 -35.92 7.92
C MET A 315 11.34 -37.40 8.31
N ASP A 316 12.22 -38.25 7.78
CA ASP A 316 12.25 -39.68 8.15
C ASP A 316 12.66 -39.90 9.61
N ARG A 317 13.63 -39.14 10.12
CA ARG A 317 14.01 -39.19 11.55
C ARG A 317 12.85 -38.75 12.43
N ASN A 318 12.20 -37.63 12.10
CA ASN A 318 11.06 -37.11 12.84
C ASN A 318 9.86 -38.06 12.83
N GLN A 319 9.64 -38.78 11.71
CA GLN A 319 8.61 -39.82 11.65
C GLN A 319 8.94 -40.99 12.58
N LYS A 320 10.18 -41.46 12.60
CA LYS A 320 10.61 -42.54 13.52
C LYS A 320 10.50 -42.13 14.98
N THR A 321 10.95 -40.92 15.33
CA THR A 321 10.82 -40.43 16.72
C THR A 321 9.35 -40.26 17.11
N ALA A 322 8.49 -39.78 16.21
CA ALA A 322 7.06 -39.69 16.46
C ALA A 322 6.37 -41.06 16.59
N GLN A 323 6.88 -42.10 15.93
CA GLN A 323 6.42 -43.48 16.12
C GLN A 323 6.83 -44.00 17.50
N GLN A 324 8.10 -43.81 17.88
CA GLN A 324 8.62 -44.20 19.19
C GLN A 324 7.84 -43.52 20.34
N THR A 325 7.59 -42.21 20.26
CA THR A 325 6.82 -41.53 21.30
C THR A 325 5.37 -41.99 21.37
N LYS A 326 4.75 -42.36 20.25
CA LYS A 326 3.41 -42.97 20.26
C LYS A 326 3.40 -44.34 20.93
N GLU A 327 4.42 -45.14 20.70
CA GLU A 327 4.60 -46.44 21.36
C GLU A 327 4.81 -46.26 22.87
N GLU A 328 5.66 -45.33 23.30
CA GLU A 328 5.87 -44.99 24.72
C GLU A 328 4.58 -44.49 25.39
N ILE A 329 3.82 -43.60 24.74
CA ILE A 329 2.53 -43.12 25.27
C ILE A 329 1.53 -44.28 25.37
N ALA A 330 1.50 -45.19 24.40
CA ALA A 330 0.61 -46.35 24.45
C ALA A 330 0.96 -47.29 25.61
N GLN A 331 2.25 -47.48 25.91
CA GLN A 331 2.70 -48.24 27.08
C GLN A 331 2.27 -47.57 28.38
N LEU A 332 2.52 -46.26 28.54
CA LEU A 332 2.07 -45.51 29.73
C LEU A 332 0.54 -45.56 29.90
N MET A 333 -0.22 -45.52 28.81
CA MET A 333 -1.68 -45.60 28.87
C MET A 333 -2.16 -46.99 29.31
N GLN A 334 -1.43 -48.06 28.96
CA GLN A 334 -1.70 -49.40 29.47
C GLN A 334 -1.45 -49.46 30.98
N GLU A 335 -0.32 -48.92 31.46
CA GLU A 335 0.00 -48.87 32.90
C GLU A 335 -1.08 -48.11 33.68
N ILE A 336 -1.50 -46.93 33.21
CA ILE A 336 -2.59 -46.15 33.85
C ILE A 336 -3.91 -46.93 33.85
N ALA A 337 -4.22 -47.66 32.77
CA ALA A 337 -5.44 -48.47 32.71
C ALA A 337 -5.41 -49.63 33.71
N GLU A 338 -4.26 -50.28 33.88
CA GLU A 338 -4.06 -51.32 34.89
C GLU A 338 -4.21 -50.76 36.31
N GLU A 339 -3.61 -49.60 36.60
CA GLU A 339 -3.77 -48.92 37.88
C GLU A 339 -5.24 -48.56 38.16
N ARG A 340 -5.97 -48.08 37.15
CA ARG A 340 -7.42 -47.79 37.26
C ARG A 340 -8.21 -49.05 37.61
N ILE A 341 -7.93 -50.19 36.98
CA ILE A 341 -8.58 -51.46 37.29
C ILE A 341 -8.29 -51.88 38.73
N GLN A 342 -7.04 -51.73 39.20
CA GLN A 342 -6.68 -52.02 40.59
C GLN A 342 -7.39 -51.08 41.59
N GLU A 343 -7.47 -49.78 41.29
CA GLU A 343 -8.22 -48.83 42.13
C GLU A 343 -9.70 -49.19 42.19
N GLU A 344 -10.31 -49.55 41.06
CA GLU A 344 -11.70 -49.99 41.01
C GLU A 344 -11.94 -51.25 41.84
N GLN A 345 -11.02 -52.22 41.79
CA GLN A 345 -11.06 -53.42 42.64
C GLN A 345 -11.04 -53.04 44.13
N LYS A 346 -10.08 -52.20 44.56
CA LYS A 346 -10.00 -51.71 45.94
C LYS A 346 -11.27 -50.95 46.38
N LYS A 347 -11.85 -50.13 45.50
CA LYS A 347 -13.12 -49.42 45.77
C LYS A 347 -14.30 -50.38 45.87
N LYS A 348 -14.38 -51.41 45.02
CA LYS A 348 -15.42 -52.45 45.08
C LYS A 348 -15.38 -53.20 46.42
N GLU A 349 -14.18 -53.56 46.90
CA GLU A 349 -14.00 -54.17 48.22
C GLU A 349 -14.50 -53.25 49.35
N LEU A 350 -14.14 -51.95 49.31
CA LEU A 350 -14.60 -50.98 50.29
C LEU A 350 -16.13 -50.80 50.26
N VAL A 351 -16.73 -50.75 49.06
CA VAL A 351 -18.18 -50.65 48.89
C VAL A 351 -18.88 -51.90 49.44
N GLN A 352 -18.32 -53.09 49.27
CA GLN A 352 -18.86 -54.31 49.87
C GLN A 352 -18.87 -54.22 51.39
N GLN A 353 -17.77 -53.79 52.02
CA GLN A 353 -17.71 -53.58 53.48
C GLN A 353 -18.74 -52.56 53.97
N VAL A 354 -18.87 -51.43 53.27
CA VAL A 354 -19.87 -50.40 53.59
C VAL A 354 -21.29 -50.94 53.39
N ALA A 355 -21.56 -51.72 52.34
CA ALA A 355 -22.86 -52.34 52.09
C ALA A 355 -23.23 -53.33 53.20
N GLU A 356 -22.28 -54.14 53.68
CA GLU A 356 -22.47 -55.02 54.85
C GLU A 356 -22.81 -54.22 56.11
N SER A 357 -22.08 -53.14 56.39
CA SER A 357 -22.40 -52.25 57.51
C SER A 357 -23.79 -51.62 57.37
N HIS A 358 -24.18 -51.22 56.15
CA HIS A 358 -25.48 -50.63 55.88
C HIS A 358 -26.62 -51.63 56.02
N LYS A 359 -26.44 -52.90 55.63
CA LYS A 359 -27.44 -53.96 55.89
C LYS A 359 -27.76 -54.03 57.38
N ASN A 360 -26.73 -54.04 58.23
CA ASN A 360 -26.90 -54.02 59.68
C ASN A 360 -27.65 -52.77 60.18
N THR A 361 -27.35 -51.58 59.63
CA THR A 361 -28.10 -50.35 59.98
C THR A 361 -29.53 -50.31 59.46
N LYS A 362 -29.80 -50.91 58.29
CA LYS A 362 -31.13 -50.98 57.69
C LYS A 362 -32.04 -51.88 58.53
N GLU A 363 -31.54 -53.02 58.98
CA GLU A 363 -32.24 -53.89 59.93
C GLU A 363 -32.61 -53.14 61.22
N ALA A 364 -31.74 -52.24 61.71
CA ALA A 364 -32.05 -51.39 62.85
C ALA A 364 -33.08 -50.29 62.53
N LYS A 365 -33.01 -49.66 61.35
CA LYS A 365 -33.98 -48.64 60.90
C LYS A 365 -35.36 -49.20 60.60
N GLU A 366 -35.46 -50.41 60.07
CA GLU A 366 -36.76 -51.06 59.83
C GLU A 366 -37.51 -51.30 61.14
N LYS A 367 -36.79 -51.66 62.21
CA LYS A 367 -37.35 -51.72 63.57
C LYS A 367 -37.89 -50.35 64.00
N LEU A 368 -37.18 -49.26 63.71
CA LEU A 368 -37.61 -47.88 64.03
C LEU A 368 -38.79 -47.41 63.15
N LYS A 369 -38.82 -47.77 61.87
CA LYS A 369 -39.86 -47.37 60.92
C LYS A 369 -41.20 -47.98 61.30
N LYS A 370 -41.21 -49.24 61.74
CA LYS A 370 -42.41 -49.87 62.32
C LYS A 370 -42.99 -49.04 63.48
N LEU A 371 -42.13 -48.43 64.31
CA LEU A 371 -42.53 -47.55 65.42
C LEU A 371 -42.96 -46.13 64.99
N LYS A 372 -42.50 -45.62 63.85
CA LYS A 372 -42.90 -44.29 63.34
C LYS A 372 -44.14 -44.33 62.44
N GLN A 373 -44.35 -45.43 61.72
CA GLN A 373 -45.55 -45.64 60.90
C GLN A 373 -46.83 -45.71 61.75
N THR A 374 -46.72 -46.17 62.99
CA THR A 374 -47.79 -46.05 63.98
C THR A 374 -48.10 -44.57 64.29
N ILE A 375 -47.08 -43.71 64.42
CA ILE A 375 -47.23 -42.29 64.81
C ILE A 375 -47.72 -41.39 63.66
N VAL A 376 -47.26 -41.62 62.42
CA VAL A 376 -47.61 -40.73 61.29
C VAL A 376 -49.04 -40.95 60.81
N LYS A 377 -49.57 -42.19 60.90
CA LYS A 377 -50.98 -42.45 60.60
C LYS A 377 -51.89 -41.58 61.47
N GLU A 378 -51.49 -41.31 62.70
CA GLU A 378 -52.23 -40.44 63.63
C GLU A 378 -52.22 -38.95 63.21
N VAL A 379 -51.23 -38.48 62.44
CA VAL A 379 -51.04 -37.04 62.11
C VAL A 379 -51.47 -36.68 60.68
N SER A 380 -51.36 -37.59 59.71
CA SER A 380 -51.67 -37.27 58.30
C SER A 380 -53.14 -37.02 58.02
N GLU A 381 -54.03 -37.59 58.84
CA GLU A 381 -55.46 -37.34 58.79
C GLU A 381 -55.79 -35.85 59.04
N GLU A 382 -54.88 -35.08 59.67
CA GLU A 382 -55.12 -33.69 60.08
C GLU A 382 -54.77 -32.62 59.01
N SER A 383 -54.03 -32.93 57.92
CA SER A 383 -53.42 -31.89 57.04
C SER A 383 -54.02 -31.75 55.62
N GLN A 384 -54.73 -32.76 55.12
CA GLN A 384 -55.25 -32.76 53.73
C GLN A 384 -56.35 -31.73 53.49
N GLU A 385 -56.89 -31.13 54.54
CA GLU A 385 -58.03 -30.23 54.47
C GLU A 385 -57.70 -28.80 53.96
N LEU A 386 -56.42 -28.38 53.83
CA LEU A 386 -56.04 -26.96 53.63
C LEU A 386 -55.63 -26.51 52.20
N LEU A 387 -55.26 -27.40 51.27
CA LEU A 387 -54.52 -27.03 50.04
C LEU A 387 -55.39 -26.64 48.83
N PHE A 388 -56.68 -26.97 48.83
CA PHE A 388 -57.54 -26.81 47.65
C PHE A 388 -57.89 -25.35 47.30
N GLN A 389 -57.56 -24.36 48.14
CA GLN A 389 -58.09 -22.99 48.02
C GLN A 389 -57.26 -22.00 47.16
N ALA A 390 -56.04 -22.31 46.72
CA ALA A 390 -55.09 -21.29 46.23
C ALA A 390 -54.95 -21.06 44.69
N PHE A 391 -55.63 -21.80 43.81
CA PHE A 391 -55.21 -21.91 42.39
C PHE A 391 -55.90 -20.96 41.37
N GLU A 392 -57.00 -20.28 41.67
CA GLU A 392 -57.86 -19.64 40.64
C GLU A 392 -57.46 -18.21 40.19
N GLU A 393 -56.65 -17.46 40.93
CA GLU A 393 -56.59 -15.99 40.74
C GLU A 393 -55.69 -15.47 39.60
N LYS A 394 -54.81 -16.28 38.98
CA LYS A 394 -53.72 -15.75 38.14
C LYS A 394 -54.02 -15.47 36.66
N GLN A 395 -55.22 -15.73 36.15
CA GLN A 395 -55.42 -15.92 34.71
C GLN A 395 -55.86 -14.67 33.88
N ALA A 396 -56.04 -13.45 34.43
CA ALA A 396 -56.84 -12.39 33.79
C ALA A 396 -56.12 -11.20 33.07
N GLU A 397 -54.80 -11.03 33.09
CA GLU A 397 -54.18 -9.71 32.79
C GLU A 397 -53.78 -9.39 31.32
N LEU A 398 -53.81 -10.33 30.37
CA LEU A 398 -53.00 -10.23 29.13
C LEU A 398 -53.59 -9.46 27.90
N CYS A 399 -54.82 -8.93 27.88
CA CYS A 399 -55.51 -8.60 26.61
C CYS A 399 -55.46 -7.14 26.03
N LYS A 400 -54.62 -6.16 26.44
CA LYS A 400 -54.85 -4.70 26.14
C LYS A 400 -53.90 -3.93 25.18
N ARG A 401 -53.01 -4.53 24.38
CA ARG A 401 -51.84 -3.79 23.79
C ARG A 401 -51.75 -3.51 22.26
N PHE A 402 -52.76 -3.69 21.41
CA PHE A 402 -52.54 -3.83 19.94
C PHE A 402 -52.94 -2.72 18.91
N GLU A 403 -53.43 -1.50 19.22
CA GLU A 403 -54.13 -0.65 18.20
C GLU A 403 -53.42 0.57 17.54
N MET A 404 -52.13 0.88 17.74
CA MET A 404 -51.60 2.26 17.51
C MET A 404 -50.91 2.62 16.16
N ILE A 405 -50.96 1.84 15.06
CA ILE A 405 -49.90 1.95 14.01
C ILE A 405 -50.28 2.53 12.61
N HIS A 406 -51.51 2.97 12.29
CA HIS A 406 -51.92 2.99 10.86
C HIS A 406 -51.93 4.30 9.98
N GLU A 407 -51.38 5.48 10.33
CA GLU A 407 -51.84 6.75 9.68
C GLU A 407 -50.90 7.64 8.80
N ASN A 408 -49.62 7.35 8.59
CA ASN A 408 -48.67 8.41 8.17
C ASN A 408 -48.25 8.52 6.67
N HIS A 409 -49.08 8.17 5.67
CA HIS A 409 -48.55 7.92 4.30
C HIS A 409 -49.15 8.65 3.08
N ALA A 410 -49.80 9.81 3.18
CA ALA A 410 -50.33 10.49 1.97
C ALA A 410 -50.17 12.02 1.97
N LYS A 411 -49.30 12.58 1.09
CA LYS A 411 -49.44 13.93 0.46
C LYS A 411 -48.26 14.33 -0.46
N GLN A 412 -48.57 14.58 -1.76
CA GLN A 412 -48.07 15.66 -2.68
C GLN A 412 -47.21 15.32 -3.94
N SER A 413 -47.57 15.93 -5.10
CA SER A 413 -46.93 15.86 -6.44
C SER A 413 -47.11 17.14 -7.33
N LEU A 414 -46.01 17.57 -8.01
CA LEU A 414 -45.65 18.21 -9.34
C LEU A 414 -46.25 19.52 -10.03
N PRO A 415 -45.48 20.23 -10.94
CA PRO A 415 -45.80 21.54 -11.64
C PRO A 415 -45.66 21.61 -13.22
N ARG A 416 -45.83 22.79 -13.91
CA ARG A 416 -45.59 23.02 -15.40
C ARG A 416 -45.39 24.51 -15.90
N ILE A 417 -44.79 24.76 -17.10
CA ILE A 417 -44.36 26.07 -17.78
C ILE A 417 -44.92 26.25 -19.24
N ARG A 418 -44.92 27.47 -19.88
CA ARG A 418 -45.10 27.77 -21.36
C ARG A 418 -44.42 29.09 -21.89
N LEU A 419 -44.26 29.28 -23.25
CA LEU A 419 -43.72 30.45 -24.04
C LEU A 419 -44.38 30.62 -25.47
N ASN A 420 -44.20 31.77 -26.21
CA ASN A 420 -44.53 32.01 -27.66
C ASN A 420 -43.77 33.22 -28.36
N PRO A 421 -43.67 33.37 -29.73
CA PRO A 421 -42.73 34.28 -30.49
C PRO A 421 -43.31 35.34 -31.53
N PHE A 422 -42.44 36.12 -32.25
CA PHE A 422 -42.65 37.37 -33.07
C PHE A 422 -42.28 37.25 -34.61
N ASP A 423 -42.67 38.21 -35.49
CA ASP A 423 -42.59 38.20 -37.00
C ASP A 423 -41.89 39.45 -37.64
N ASP A 424 -41.16 39.27 -38.77
CA ASP A 424 -40.01 40.09 -39.26
C ASP A 424 -40.18 40.81 -40.62
N THR A 425 -41.35 40.73 -41.25
CA THR A 425 -41.54 41.18 -42.65
C THR A 425 -41.93 42.67 -42.80
N LYS A 426 -42.06 43.43 -41.70
CA LYS A 426 -42.50 44.83 -41.71
C LYS A 426 -41.31 45.82 -41.60
N THR A 427 -41.31 46.86 -42.43
CA THR A 427 -40.42 48.03 -42.24
C THR A 427 -40.90 48.87 -41.06
N ALA A 428 -39.97 49.52 -40.35
CA ALA A 428 -40.27 50.26 -39.11
C ALA A 428 -41.01 51.61 -39.33
N GLY A 429 -41.00 52.16 -40.56
CA GLY A 429 -41.87 53.26 -40.99
C GLY A 429 -41.51 54.62 -40.40
N HIS A 430 -40.23 54.91 -40.22
CA HIS A 430 -39.75 56.15 -39.58
C HIS A 430 -39.52 57.31 -40.57
N GLY A 431 -39.72 57.10 -41.88
CA GLY A 431 -39.72 58.16 -42.90
C GLY A 431 -38.35 58.69 -43.31
N LEU A 432 -37.25 58.00 -42.98
CA LEU A 432 -35.92 58.33 -43.52
C LEU A 432 -35.79 57.88 -44.99
N LEU A 433 -35.14 58.70 -45.82
CA LEU A 433 -34.94 58.49 -47.27
C LEU A 433 -34.20 57.19 -47.64
N GLU A 434 -33.62 56.49 -46.66
CA GLU A 434 -32.84 55.25 -46.85
C GLU A 434 -33.43 54.04 -46.07
N GLU A 435 -34.70 54.06 -45.66
CA GLU A 435 -35.33 52.92 -44.99
C GLU A 435 -35.58 51.74 -45.93
N MET A 436 -34.98 50.59 -45.59
CA MET A 436 -35.09 49.33 -46.33
C MET A 436 -35.73 48.26 -45.44
N PRO A 437 -36.71 47.47 -45.91
CA PRO A 437 -37.30 46.38 -45.12
C PRO A 437 -36.22 45.40 -44.66
N LEU A 438 -36.38 44.83 -43.46
CA LEU A 438 -35.44 43.85 -42.89
C LEU A 438 -35.15 42.69 -43.86
N ALA A 439 -36.13 42.32 -44.69
CA ALA A 439 -35.99 41.32 -45.73
C ALA A 439 -35.05 41.72 -46.90
N GLU A 440 -35.08 42.96 -47.40
CA GLU A 440 -34.21 43.39 -48.52
C GLU A 440 -32.77 43.64 -48.05
N LEU A 441 -32.61 44.17 -46.84
CA LEU A 441 -31.31 44.31 -46.20
C LEU A 441 -30.68 42.93 -45.98
N ARG A 442 -31.48 41.93 -45.60
CA ARG A 442 -31.05 40.52 -45.58
C ARG A 442 -30.56 40.07 -46.95
N LEU A 443 -31.29 40.30 -48.04
CA LEU A 443 -30.89 39.88 -49.39
C LEU A 443 -29.55 40.50 -49.87
N ARG A 444 -29.33 41.80 -49.66
CA ARG A 444 -28.06 42.44 -50.05
C ARG A 444 -26.89 41.99 -49.18
N LEU A 445 -27.13 41.85 -47.87
CA LEU A 445 -26.15 41.23 -46.99
C LEU A 445 -25.87 39.79 -47.37
N ASP A 446 -26.86 39.05 -47.88
CA ASP A 446 -26.69 37.67 -48.30
C ASP A 446 -25.80 37.58 -49.55
N LEU A 447 -25.98 38.44 -50.56
CA LEU A 447 -25.07 38.53 -51.71
C LEU A 447 -23.61 38.80 -51.30
N LEU A 448 -23.37 39.81 -50.46
CA LEU A 448 -22.03 40.12 -49.95
C LEU A 448 -21.46 39.00 -49.07
N LYS A 449 -22.32 38.25 -48.36
CA LYS A 449 -21.90 37.05 -47.64
C LYS A 449 -21.50 35.94 -48.61
N MET A 450 -22.19 35.76 -49.74
CA MET A 450 -21.82 34.74 -50.73
C MET A 450 -20.45 35.04 -51.35
N GLU A 451 -20.19 36.28 -51.77
CA GLU A 451 -18.88 36.68 -52.31
C GLU A 451 -17.75 36.48 -51.29
N ARG A 452 -17.98 36.91 -50.04
CA ARG A 452 -17.02 36.66 -48.95
C ARG A 452 -16.81 35.17 -48.69
N GLN A 453 -17.87 34.37 -48.80
CA GLN A 453 -17.78 32.92 -48.62
C GLN A 453 -16.98 32.26 -49.75
N GLU A 454 -17.12 32.72 -50.99
CA GLU A 454 -16.33 32.22 -52.13
C GLU A 454 -14.84 32.52 -51.95
N GLU A 455 -14.48 33.76 -51.59
CA GLU A 455 -13.07 34.10 -51.27
C GLU A 455 -12.52 33.27 -50.10
N GLU A 456 -13.33 33.07 -49.05
CA GLU A 456 -12.95 32.21 -47.92
C GLU A 456 -12.77 30.76 -48.37
N GLN A 457 -13.61 30.25 -49.27
CA GLN A 457 -13.50 28.91 -49.81
C GLN A 457 -12.22 28.75 -50.63
N GLU A 458 -11.89 29.69 -51.51
CA GLU A 458 -10.63 29.65 -52.28
C GLU A 458 -9.40 29.65 -51.37
N ARG A 459 -9.38 30.51 -50.35
CA ARG A 459 -8.30 30.55 -49.35
C ARG A 459 -8.21 29.22 -48.58
N ARG A 460 -9.35 28.64 -48.19
CA ARG A 460 -9.42 27.33 -47.52
C ARG A 460 -8.89 26.22 -48.42
N MET A 461 -9.24 26.22 -49.72
CA MET A 461 -8.77 25.24 -50.69
C MET A 461 -7.25 25.31 -50.89
N HIS A 462 -6.70 26.52 -51.02
CA HIS A 462 -5.25 26.72 -51.10
C HIS A 462 -4.52 26.19 -49.86
N ILE A 463 -4.97 26.59 -48.67
CA ILE A 463 -4.40 26.12 -47.39
C ILE A 463 -4.47 24.60 -47.27
N LEU A 464 -5.56 23.98 -47.74
CA LEU A 464 -5.74 22.53 -47.69
C LEU A 464 -4.75 21.82 -48.62
N GLN A 465 -4.54 22.31 -49.84
CA GLN A 465 -3.56 21.74 -50.77
C GLN A 465 -2.13 21.86 -50.23
N GLU A 466 -1.75 23.00 -49.64
CA GLU A 466 -0.44 23.16 -49.02
C GLU A 466 -0.24 22.22 -47.83
N LYS A 467 -1.28 22.04 -47.00
CA LYS A 467 -1.25 21.09 -45.88
C LYS A 467 -1.07 19.66 -46.38
N GLN A 468 -1.81 19.25 -47.41
CA GLN A 468 -1.67 17.91 -48.02
C GLN A 468 -0.24 17.69 -48.53
N LYS A 469 0.33 18.63 -49.29
CA LYS A 469 1.73 18.54 -49.76
C LYS A 469 2.74 18.42 -48.61
N GLN A 470 2.53 19.15 -47.52
CA GLN A 470 3.39 19.05 -46.33
C GLN A 470 3.23 17.71 -45.59
N GLU A 471 2.02 17.18 -45.51
CA GLU A 471 1.74 15.88 -44.90
C GLU A 471 2.38 14.74 -45.70
N GLU A 472 2.24 14.75 -47.03
CA GLU A 472 2.90 13.78 -47.92
C GLU A 472 4.43 13.80 -47.78
N LEU A 473 5.03 14.99 -47.67
CA LEU A 473 6.47 15.12 -47.45
C LEU A 473 6.88 14.51 -46.10
N LEU A 474 6.10 14.73 -45.03
CA LEU A 474 6.40 14.17 -43.71
C LEU A 474 6.22 12.65 -43.67
N GLN A 475 5.25 12.11 -44.40
CA GLN A 475 5.06 10.67 -44.54
C GLN A 475 6.26 10.00 -45.21
N LYS A 476 6.75 10.56 -46.32
CA LYS A 476 7.96 10.05 -47.01
C LYS A 476 9.19 10.05 -46.10
N ARG A 477 9.35 11.09 -45.28
CA ARG A 477 10.44 11.19 -44.30
C ARG A 477 10.31 10.14 -43.19
N LEU A 478 9.10 9.92 -42.69
CA LEU A 478 8.82 8.86 -41.72
C LEU A 478 9.13 7.48 -42.30
N GLU A 479 8.70 7.20 -43.52
CA GLU A 479 8.99 5.94 -44.20
C GLU A 479 10.51 5.71 -44.32
N ALA A 480 11.28 6.74 -44.69
CA ALA A 480 12.74 6.67 -44.75
C ALA A 480 13.37 6.36 -43.38
N ILE A 481 12.93 7.04 -42.31
CA ILE A 481 13.39 6.79 -40.93
C ILE A 481 13.04 5.36 -40.50
N GLU A 482 11.82 4.91 -40.79
CA GLU A 482 11.37 3.57 -40.42
C GLU A 482 12.19 2.50 -41.14
N LEU A 483 12.44 2.65 -42.44
CA LEU A 483 13.30 1.74 -43.21
C LEU A 483 14.70 1.66 -42.61
N HIS A 484 15.32 2.80 -42.28
CA HIS A 484 16.64 2.84 -41.63
C HIS A 484 16.62 2.12 -40.27
N SER A 485 15.60 2.38 -39.44
CA SER A 485 15.46 1.76 -38.13
C SER A 485 15.26 0.23 -38.20
N ARG A 486 14.50 -0.24 -39.20
CA ARG A 486 14.28 -1.67 -39.44
C ARG A 486 15.57 -2.35 -39.88
N ALA A 487 16.31 -1.75 -40.82
CA ALA A 487 17.58 -2.30 -41.27
C ALA A 487 18.60 -2.43 -40.11
N LEU A 488 18.70 -1.42 -39.25
CA LEU A 488 19.55 -1.48 -38.05
C LEU A 488 19.09 -2.55 -37.06
N ALA A 489 17.78 -2.68 -36.83
CA ALA A 489 17.22 -3.68 -35.94
C ALA A 489 17.45 -5.11 -36.46
N GLU A 490 17.30 -5.32 -37.77
CA GLU A 490 17.57 -6.61 -38.43
C GLU A 490 19.05 -6.97 -38.33
N ALA A 491 19.96 -6.05 -38.65
CA ALA A 491 21.40 -6.27 -38.51
C ALA A 491 21.78 -6.62 -37.06
N ALA A 492 21.28 -5.86 -36.08
CA ALA A 492 21.52 -6.14 -34.66
C ALA A 492 20.92 -7.47 -34.20
N ALA A 493 19.75 -7.86 -34.72
CA ALA A 493 19.12 -9.13 -34.42
C ALA A 493 19.93 -10.31 -34.98
N ILE A 494 20.46 -10.17 -36.19
CA ILE A 494 21.35 -11.16 -36.81
C ILE A 494 22.63 -11.29 -35.97
N SER A 495 23.32 -10.18 -35.66
CA SER A 495 24.54 -10.21 -34.83
C SER A 495 24.29 -10.83 -33.45
N ARG A 496 23.15 -10.53 -32.80
CA ARG A 496 22.81 -11.15 -31.50
C ARG A 496 22.55 -12.65 -31.62
N ARG A 497 21.95 -13.11 -32.72
CA ARG A 497 21.70 -14.55 -32.94
C ARG A 497 23.01 -15.29 -33.19
N THR A 498 23.88 -14.76 -34.03
CA THR A 498 25.19 -15.35 -34.31
C THR A 498 26.08 -15.35 -33.07
N GLU A 499 26.13 -14.26 -32.31
CA GLU A 499 26.86 -14.21 -31.03
C GLU A 499 26.32 -15.23 -30.01
N LYS A 500 25.00 -15.39 -29.92
CA LYS A 500 24.40 -16.39 -29.02
C LYS A 500 24.75 -17.82 -29.44
N GLN A 501 24.69 -18.13 -30.73
CA GLN A 501 25.10 -19.43 -31.27
C GLN A 501 26.58 -19.69 -31.00
N ALA A 502 27.46 -18.75 -31.33
CA ALA A 502 28.89 -18.86 -31.07
C ALA A 502 29.21 -19.02 -29.57
N ARG A 503 28.51 -18.29 -28.68
CA ARG A 503 28.66 -18.46 -27.23
C ARG A 503 28.19 -19.83 -26.74
N GLN A 504 27.10 -20.35 -27.30
CA GLN A 504 26.61 -21.69 -26.95
C GLN A 504 27.58 -22.78 -27.41
N GLU A 505 28.11 -22.68 -28.63
CA GLU A 505 29.13 -23.59 -29.14
C GLU A 505 30.41 -23.55 -28.31
N LEU A 506 30.87 -22.33 -27.97
CA LEU A 506 32.03 -22.12 -27.12
C LEU A 506 31.82 -22.70 -25.72
N LEU A 507 30.64 -22.49 -25.13
CA LEU A 507 30.26 -23.10 -23.85
C LEU A 507 30.32 -24.62 -23.93
N GLN A 508 29.68 -25.23 -24.93
CA GLN A 508 29.72 -26.69 -25.10
C GLN A 508 31.16 -27.20 -25.22
N GLN A 509 32.01 -26.52 -26.00
CA GLN A 509 33.41 -26.91 -26.16
C GLN A 509 34.22 -26.77 -24.87
N LEU A 510 34.07 -25.67 -24.14
CA LEU A 510 34.80 -25.41 -22.90
C LEU A 510 34.38 -26.36 -21.79
N VAL A 511 33.09 -26.58 -21.64
CA VAL A 511 32.52 -27.44 -20.61
C VAL A 511 32.88 -28.91 -20.82
N ASN A 512 32.91 -29.35 -22.07
CA ASN A 512 33.30 -30.72 -22.38
C ASN A 512 34.81 -30.96 -22.14
N LYS A 513 35.62 -29.90 -22.05
CA LYS A 513 37.06 -29.98 -21.77
C LYS A 513 37.41 -29.79 -20.30
N ASP A 514 36.56 -29.10 -19.53
CA ASP A 514 36.83 -28.82 -18.12
C ASP A 514 36.49 -30.02 -17.21
N ASP A 515 37.52 -30.77 -16.80
CA ASP A 515 37.38 -31.92 -15.88
C ASP A 515 36.63 -31.58 -14.58
N SER A 516 36.85 -30.38 -14.04
CA SER A 516 36.17 -29.88 -12.85
C SER A 516 34.66 -29.68 -13.04
N VAL A 517 34.21 -29.26 -14.23
CA VAL A 517 32.78 -29.11 -14.53
C VAL A 517 32.14 -30.49 -14.69
N LEU A 518 32.82 -31.43 -15.36
CA LEU A 518 32.38 -32.82 -15.48
C LEU A 518 32.25 -33.51 -14.12
N ALA A 519 33.17 -33.26 -13.19
CA ALA A 519 33.09 -33.77 -11.82
C ALA A 519 31.83 -33.26 -11.10
N LEU A 520 31.55 -31.94 -11.18
CA LEU A 520 30.34 -31.36 -10.58
C LEU A 520 29.05 -31.92 -11.21
N ARG A 521 29.02 -32.14 -12.53
CA ARG A 521 27.87 -32.78 -13.20
C ARG A 521 27.63 -34.20 -12.67
N LYS A 522 28.69 -34.99 -12.49
CA LYS A 522 28.59 -36.34 -11.89
C LYS A 522 28.10 -36.28 -10.44
N GLU A 523 28.61 -35.36 -9.62
CA GLU A 523 28.12 -35.17 -8.23
C GLU A 523 26.63 -34.78 -8.20
N LEU A 524 26.20 -33.92 -9.11
CA LEU A 524 24.81 -33.52 -9.24
C LEU A 524 23.91 -34.71 -9.61
N GLU A 525 24.33 -35.56 -10.55
CA GLU A 525 23.60 -36.78 -10.89
C GLU A 525 23.54 -37.75 -9.71
N GLN A 526 24.65 -37.95 -8.99
CA GLN A 526 24.69 -38.82 -7.80
C GLN A 526 23.75 -38.32 -6.69
N THR A 527 23.76 -37.02 -6.40
CA THR A 527 22.87 -36.42 -5.38
C THR A 527 21.39 -36.53 -5.77
N LYS A 528 21.07 -36.31 -7.05
CA LYS A 528 19.71 -36.53 -7.58
C LYS A 528 19.27 -37.99 -7.47
N GLN A 529 20.14 -38.93 -7.84
CA GLN A 529 19.85 -40.37 -7.73
C GLN A 529 19.62 -40.78 -6.28
N ALA A 530 20.47 -40.33 -5.34
CA ALA A 530 20.31 -40.62 -3.91
C ALA A 530 18.96 -40.13 -3.36
N ARG A 531 18.52 -38.93 -3.77
CA ARG A 531 17.20 -38.39 -3.41
C ARG A 531 16.06 -39.22 -3.99
N GLN A 532 16.18 -39.60 -5.27
CA GLN A 532 15.16 -40.44 -5.93
C GLN A 532 15.03 -41.81 -5.25
N GLN A 533 16.14 -42.46 -4.89
CA GLN A 533 16.14 -43.72 -4.14
C GLN A 533 15.44 -43.58 -2.80
N LEU A 534 15.71 -42.50 -2.07
CA LEU A 534 15.07 -42.23 -0.77
C LEU A 534 13.55 -42.02 -0.93
N LYS A 535 13.10 -41.30 -1.96
CA LYS A 535 11.67 -41.18 -2.29
C LYS A 535 11.03 -42.53 -2.66
N GLN A 536 11.71 -43.35 -3.46
CA GLN A 536 11.21 -44.68 -3.85
C GLN A 536 11.08 -45.60 -2.63
N ALA A 537 12.06 -45.57 -1.71
CA ALA A 537 12.00 -46.31 -0.45
C ALA A 537 10.84 -45.88 0.46
N LYS A 538 10.46 -44.59 0.48
CA LYS A 538 9.24 -44.13 1.17
C LYS A 538 7.98 -44.66 0.51
N LYS A 539 7.90 -44.62 -0.83
CA LYS A 539 6.75 -45.12 -1.59
C LYS A 539 6.54 -46.62 -1.39
N SER A 540 7.62 -47.43 -1.35
CA SER A 540 7.50 -48.87 -1.10
C SER A 540 7.04 -49.17 0.33
N LYS A 541 7.53 -48.43 1.34
CA LYS A 541 7.03 -48.53 2.73
C LYS A 541 5.54 -48.17 2.86
N ALA A 542 5.10 -47.12 2.18
CA ALA A 542 3.69 -46.74 2.17
C ALA A 542 2.79 -47.83 1.53
N LYS A 543 3.25 -48.44 0.43
CA LYS A 543 2.54 -49.57 -0.21
C LYS A 543 2.51 -50.83 0.65
N ALA A 544 3.59 -51.13 1.38
CA ALA A 544 3.62 -52.25 2.32
C ALA A 544 2.60 -52.07 3.46
N HIS A 545 2.50 -50.87 4.03
CA HIS A 545 1.48 -50.57 5.04
C HIS A 545 0.04 -50.64 4.52
N SER A 546 -0.21 -50.31 3.25
CA SER A 546 -1.55 -50.48 2.65
C SER A 546 -1.90 -51.93 2.33
N ALA A 547 -0.91 -52.77 2.00
CA ALA A 547 -1.13 -54.19 1.70
C ALA A 547 -1.41 -55.02 2.95
N THR A 548 -0.77 -54.70 4.09
CA THR A 548 -1.05 -55.37 5.38
C THR A 548 -2.46 -55.08 5.92
N HIS A 549 -3.13 -54.02 5.43
CA HIS A 549 -4.47 -53.65 5.88
C HIS A 549 -5.61 -54.45 5.21
N MET A 550 -5.29 -55.39 4.31
CA MET A 550 -6.27 -56.23 3.57
C MET A 550 -6.37 -57.67 4.10
N GLY A 551 -5.80 -57.98 5.28
CA GLY A 551 -5.63 -59.37 5.72
C GLY A 551 -5.89 -59.67 7.20
N THR A 552 -6.63 -58.82 7.93
CA THR A 552 -7.10 -59.16 9.29
C THR A 552 -8.57 -58.80 9.43
N PRO A 553 -9.46 -59.77 9.74
CA PRO A 553 -10.85 -59.46 10.01
C PRO A 553 -10.93 -58.58 11.26
N SER A 554 -11.39 -57.35 11.03
CA SER A 554 -11.93 -56.37 11.98
C SER A 554 -12.09 -56.86 13.43
N GLN A 555 -11.07 -56.64 14.27
CA GLN A 555 -11.27 -56.54 15.71
C GLN A 555 -12.14 -55.32 16.11
N THR A 556 -12.50 -54.45 15.14
CA THR A 556 -13.49 -53.37 15.36
C THR A 556 -14.85 -53.92 15.80
N GLY A 557 -15.29 -55.07 15.30
CA GLY A 557 -16.56 -55.68 15.72
C GLY A 557 -16.58 -56.24 17.15
N LEU A 558 -15.43 -56.56 17.74
CA LEU A 558 -15.34 -56.99 19.15
C LEU A 558 -15.30 -55.79 20.10
N LYS A 559 -14.67 -54.68 19.69
CA LYS A 559 -14.67 -53.44 20.46
C LYS A 559 -16.02 -52.71 20.39
N GLU A 560 -16.67 -52.67 19.23
CA GLU A 560 -18.02 -52.08 19.08
C GLU A 560 -19.06 -52.83 19.93
N ARG A 561 -19.03 -54.17 19.94
CA ARG A 561 -19.90 -54.97 20.84
C ARG A 561 -19.62 -54.70 22.31
N SER A 562 -18.35 -54.50 22.69
CA SER A 562 -17.97 -54.15 24.06
C SER A 562 -18.46 -52.74 24.46
N TRP A 563 -18.51 -51.78 23.53
CA TRP A 563 -19.08 -50.46 23.77
C TRP A 563 -20.60 -50.47 23.82
N GLU A 564 -21.27 -51.21 22.94
CA GLU A 564 -22.73 -51.41 22.98
C GLU A 564 -23.17 -52.11 24.27
N GLU A 565 -22.42 -53.09 24.75
CA GLU A 565 -22.68 -53.75 26.04
C GLU A 565 -22.49 -52.78 27.23
N LEU A 566 -21.47 -51.91 27.16
CA LEU A 566 -21.25 -50.86 28.16
C LEU A 566 -22.38 -49.82 28.14
N GLU A 567 -22.80 -49.34 26.98
CA GLU A 567 -23.92 -48.40 26.83
C GLU A 567 -25.25 -49.00 27.30
N GLN A 568 -25.50 -50.28 27.00
CA GLN A 568 -26.67 -50.99 27.51
C GLN A 568 -26.61 -51.18 29.03
N SER A 569 -25.42 -51.45 29.59
CA SER A 569 -25.25 -51.55 31.05
C SER A 569 -25.47 -50.20 31.75
N LEU A 570 -25.02 -49.11 31.13
CA LEU A 570 -25.17 -47.75 31.63
C LEU A 570 -26.63 -47.29 31.53
N SER A 571 -27.31 -47.65 30.44
CA SER A 571 -28.75 -47.43 30.25
C SER A 571 -29.58 -48.19 31.28
N ARG A 572 -29.25 -49.46 31.58
CA ARG A 572 -29.88 -50.24 32.66
C ARG A 572 -29.59 -49.64 34.04
N PHE A 573 -28.40 -49.09 34.26
CA PHE A 573 -28.04 -48.44 35.52
C PHE A 573 -28.80 -47.12 35.74
N ILE A 574 -29.03 -46.35 34.67
CA ILE A 574 -29.83 -45.12 34.69
C ILE A 574 -31.31 -45.45 34.92
N GLN A 575 -31.84 -46.50 34.27
CA GLN A 575 -33.22 -46.95 34.46
C GLN A 575 -33.49 -47.51 35.87
N ASN A 576 -32.49 -48.09 36.53
CA ASN A 576 -32.62 -48.59 37.91
C ASN A 576 -32.40 -47.51 38.99
N LYS A 577 -32.05 -46.27 38.61
CA LYS A 577 -31.86 -45.12 39.51
C LYS A 577 -32.98 -44.08 39.45
N LEU A 578 -33.88 -44.19 38.47
CA LEU A 578 -35.20 -43.54 38.45
C LEU A 578 -36.22 -44.49 39.08
#